data_AF-A0A7M3YDD6-F1
#
_entry.id   AF-A0A7M3YDD6-F1
#
_cell.length_a   1.000
_cell.length_b   1.000
_cell.length_c   1.000
_cell.angle_alpha   90.00
_cell.angle_beta   90.00
_cell.angle_gamma   90.00
#
_symmetry.space_group_name_H-M   'P 1'
#
loop_
_entity.id
_entity.type
_entity.pdbx_description
1 polymer ?
#
loop_
_entity_poly.entity_id
_entity_poly.type
_entity_poly.pdbx_seq_one_letter_code
_entity_poly.pdbx_strand_id
1 'polypeptide(L)'
;MAYEFAQAGGVRSVKPVGLWWAAVPSDSVDIPEELRPDNQPDWHAEFGDRKQTLVFIGQDMDEEGIRGMLDDCLLEESLAYSGLDSLSERENPFPRLQTNPLEETQEGQ
;
A
#
# COMPACT_ATOMS: atom_id res chain seq x y z
N MET A 1 -1.93 -5.59 0.87
CA MET A 1 -1.28 -5.51 -0.45
C MET A 1 -0.98 -4.06 -0.77
N ALA A 2 0.08 -3.81 -1.52
CA ALA A 2 0.44 -2.49 -2.03
C ALA A 2 0.02 -2.36 -3.49
N TYR A 3 -0.40 -1.15 -3.87
CA TYR A 3 -0.86 -0.84 -5.22
C TYR A 3 -0.17 0.42 -5.74
N GLU A 4 0.16 0.42 -7.02
CA GLU A 4 0.41 1.62 -7.80
C GLU A 4 -0.86 2.00 -8.55
N PHE A 5 -1.28 3.25 -8.39
CA PHE A 5 -2.39 3.84 -9.13
C PHE A 5 -1.89 5.05 -9.90
N ALA A 6 -2.30 5.15 -11.17
CA ALA A 6 -2.03 6.31 -12.00
C ALA A 6 -3.25 6.65 -12.85
N GLN A 7 -3.48 7.95 -13.07
CA GLN A 7 -4.55 8.46 -13.92
C GLN A 7 -4.07 9.68 -14.69
N ALA A 8 -4.37 9.72 -15.99
CA ALA A 8 -4.16 10.87 -16.85
C ALA A 8 -5.32 10.98 -17.86
N GLY A 9 -6.09 12.06 -17.77
CA GLY A 9 -7.32 12.20 -18.56
C GLY A 9 -8.29 11.03 -18.33
N GLY A 10 -8.78 10.42 -19.41
CA GLY A 10 -9.66 9.25 -19.35
C GLY A 10 -8.95 7.91 -19.14
N VAL A 11 -7.61 7.90 -19.03
CA VAL A 11 -6.81 6.68 -18.87
C VAL A 11 -6.49 6.48 -17.40
N ARG A 12 -6.76 5.27 -16.88
CA ARG A 12 -6.44 4.85 -15.51
C ARG A 12 -5.74 3.50 -15.50
N SER A 13 -4.79 3.32 -14.58
CA SER A 13 -4.14 2.05 -14.33
C SER A 13 -4.04 1.79 -12.83
N VAL A 14 -4.34 0.57 -12.42
CA VAL A 14 -4.09 0.07 -11.08
C VAL A 14 -3.26 -1.21 -11.22
N LYS A 15 -2.12 -1.26 -10.55
CA LYS A 15 -1.22 -2.41 -10.56
C LYS A 15 -0.93 -2.83 -9.12
N PRO A 16 -1.16 -4.10 -8.74
CA PRO A 16 -0.59 -4.63 -7.53
C PRO A 16 0.95 -4.60 -7.64
N VAL A 17 1.63 -4.09 -6.62
CA VAL A 17 3.11 -4.02 -6.60
C VAL A 17 3.74 -4.94 -5.55
N GLY A 18 2.92 -5.60 -4.74
CA GLY A 18 3.38 -6.61 -3.78
C GLY A 18 2.61 -6.57 -2.46
N LEU A 19 3.24 -7.09 -1.42
CA LEU A 19 2.75 -7.01 -0.05
C LEU A 19 3.56 -5.96 0.71
N TRP A 20 2.90 -5.27 1.63
CA TRP A 20 3.58 -4.53 2.69
C TRP A 20 4.35 -5.51 3.57
N TRP A 21 5.53 -5.13 4.05
CA TRP A 21 6.29 -5.95 5.00
C TRP A 21 5.45 -6.29 6.23
N ALA A 22 4.64 -5.34 6.70
CA ALA A 22 3.71 -5.53 7.82
C ALA A 22 2.57 -6.53 7.57
N ALA A 23 2.47 -7.08 6.36
CA ALA A 23 1.53 -8.15 6.00
C ALA A 23 2.21 -9.51 5.74
N VAL A 24 3.54 -9.59 5.85
CA VAL A 24 4.30 -10.84 5.69
C VAL A 24 4.26 -11.62 7.01
N PRO A 25 3.86 -12.90 7.02
CA PRO A 25 3.90 -13.74 8.23
C PRO A 25 5.32 -13.88 8.76
N SER A 26 5.53 -13.67 10.06
CA SER A 26 6.85 -13.75 10.72
C SER A 26 7.61 -15.05 10.41
N ASP A 27 6.89 -16.15 10.26
CA ASP A 27 7.43 -17.50 10.13
C ASP A 27 7.92 -17.80 8.71
N SER A 28 7.68 -16.88 7.76
CA SER A 28 8.06 -16.99 6.35
C SER A 28 9.31 -16.17 5.98
N VAL A 29 9.94 -15.54 6.97
CA VAL A 29 11.00 -14.57 6.78
C VAL A 29 12.37 -15.19 7.05
N ASP A 30 13.19 -15.33 6.01
CA ASP A 30 14.56 -15.86 6.09
C ASP A 30 15.60 -14.75 5.85
N ILE A 31 15.44 -13.61 6.53
CA ILE A 31 16.41 -12.51 6.52
C ILE A 31 16.92 -12.20 7.95
N PRO A 32 18.21 -11.83 8.10
CA PRO A 32 18.78 -11.44 9.38
C PRO A 32 18.01 -10.30 10.04
N GLU A 33 17.93 -10.32 11.38
CA GLU A 33 17.13 -9.40 12.16
C GLU A 33 17.52 -7.94 11.92
N GLU A 34 18.81 -7.65 11.86
CA GLU A 34 19.35 -6.31 11.60
C GLU A 34 19.00 -5.73 10.22
N LEU A 35 18.58 -6.58 9.28
CA LEU A 35 18.16 -6.16 7.93
C LEU A 35 16.64 -6.09 7.77
N ARG A 36 15.87 -6.43 8.82
CA ARG A 36 14.42 -6.45 8.70
C ARG A 36 13.85 -5.01 8.61
N PRO A 37 12.93 -4.75 7.67
CA PRO A 37 12.26 -3.44 7.54
C PRO A 37 11.53 -2.96 8.79
N ASP A 38 11.08 -3.86 9.66
CA ASP A 38 10.40 -3.51 10.92
C ASP A 38 11.32 -2.98 12.02
N ASN A 39 12.64 -2.98 11.79
CA ASN A 39 13.62 -2.33 12.66
C ASN A 39 14.00 -0.92 12.18
N GLN A 40 13.41 -0.44 11.08
CA GLN A 40 13.70 0.88 10.52
C GLN A 40 12.96 2.00 11.30
N PRO A 41 13.53 3.22 11.36
CA PRO A 41 12.98 4.32 12.16
C PRO A 41 11.63 4.85 11.65
N ASP A 42 11.26 4.57 10.40
CA ASP A 42 9.99 4.95 9.79
C ASP A 42 8.89 3.89 9.96
N TRP A 43 9.18 2.79 10.64
CA TRP A 43 8.18 1.77 10.98
C TRP A 43 7.14 2.30 11.97
N HIS A 44 5.86 2.27 11.58
CA HIS A 44 4.77 2.66 12.47
C HIS A 44 4.34 1.51 13.38
N ALA A 45 4.12 1.77 14.67
CA ALA A 45 3.74 0.73 15.63
C ALA A 45 2.44 -0.03 15.24
N GLU A 46 1.44 0.70 14.74
CA GLU A 46 0.15 0.11 14.33
C GLU A 46 0.12 -0.32 12.85
N PHE A 47 0.80 0.44 11.98
CA PHE A 47 0.61 0.34 10.53
C PHE A 47 1.82 -0.24 9.80
N GLY A 48 2.94 -0.42 10.50
CA GLY A 48 4.22 -0.86 9.95
C GLY A 48 4.73 0.05 8.84
N ASP A 49 5.09 -0.54 7.70
CA ASP A 49 5.60 0.16 6.51
C ASP A 49 4.50 0.70 5.58
N ARG A 50 3.22 0.59 5.95
CA ARG A 50 2.09 1.02 5.12
C ARG A 50 2.08 2.54 5.00
N LYS A 51 2.43 3.05 3.81
CA LYS A 51 2.44 4.48 3.51
C LYS A 51 1.84 4.77 2.14
N GLN A 52 1.03 5.83 2.06
CA GLN A 52 0.53 6.34 0.78
C GLN A 52 1.34 7.56 0.35
N THR A 53 1.71 7.61 -0.92
CA THR A 53 2.34 8.79 -1.54
C THR A 53 1.56 9.13 -2.79
N LEU A 54 1.05 10.36 -2.85
CA LEU A 54 0.28 10.87 -3.98
C LEU A 54 1.07 11.98 -4.66
N VAL A 55 1.12 11.94 -5.99
CA VAL A 55 1.80 12.96 -6.81
C VAL A 55 0.79 13.51 -7.81
N PHE A 56 0.59 14.82 -7.77
CA PHE A 56 -0.26 15.56 -8.71
C PHE A 56 0.63 16.37 -9.65
N ILE A 57 0.34 16.31 -10.95
CA ILE A 57 1.10 16.98 -12.00
C ILE A 57 0.13 17.81 -12.83
N GLY A 58 0.34 19.13 -12.84
CA GLY A 58 -0.51 20.09 -13.54
C GLY A 58 0.04 21.51 -13.47
N GLN A 59 -0.56 22.42 -14.22
CA GLN A 59 -0.27 23.86 -14.17
C GLN A 59 -1.40 24.58 -13.42
N ASP A 60 -1.07 25.66 -12.70
CA ASP A 60 -2.01 26.49 -11.95
C ASP A 60 -2.94 25.68 -11.01
N MET A 61 -2.41 24.63 -10.38
CA MET A 61 -3.17 23.79 -9.46
C MET A 61 -3.49 24.53 -8.16
N ASP A 62 -4.73 24.42 -7.69
CA ASP A 62 -5.14 24.82 -6.36
C ASP A 62 -4.69 23.77 -5.33
N GLU A 63 -3.43 23.88 -4.89
CA GLU A 63 -2.83 22.96 -3.92
C GLU A 63 -3.62 22.93 -2.60
N GLU A 64 -4.09 24.08 -2.11
CA GLU A 64 -4.82 24.19 -0.85
C GLU A 64 -6.18 23.49 -0.94
N GLY A 65 -6.92 23.72 -2.03
CA GLY A 65 -8.16 23.01 -2.30
C GLY A 65 -7.98 21.50 -2.43
N ILE A 66 -6.93 21.06 -3.13
CA ILE A 66 -6.60 19.63 -3.25
C ILE A 66 -6.29 19.03 -1.87
N ARG A 67 -5.48 19.70 -1.04
CA ARG A 67 -5.17 19.24 0.31
C ARG A 67 -6.43 19.13 1.15
N GLY A 68 -7.30 20.14 1.14
CA GLY A 68 -8.58 20.10 1.88
C GLY A 68 -9.45 18.91 1.47
N MET A 69 -9.57 18.62 0.17
CA MET A 69 -10.29 17.44 -0.32
C MET A 69 -9.67 16.11 0.13
N LEU A 70 -8.34 16.04 0.26
CA LEU A 70 -7.65 14.86 0.77
C LEU A 70 -7.83 14.71 2.29
N ASP A 71 -7.81 15.82 3.03
CA ASP A 71 -8.07 15.83 4.48
C ASP A 71 -9.49 15.35 4.79
N ASP A 72 -10.49 15.74 3.98
CA ASP A 72 -11.87 15.25 4.06
C ASP A 72 -12.00 13.73 3.80
N CYS A 73 -11.00 13.11 3.16
CA CYS A 73 -10.97 11.68 2.91
C CYS A 73 -10.25 10.88 4.00
N LEU A 74 -9.69 11.53 5.02
CA LEU A 74 -9.03 10.85 6.12
C LEU A 74 -10.04 10.02 6.92
N LEU A 75 -9.61 8.83 7.35
CA LEU A 75 -10.39 8.02 8.26
C LEU A 75 -10.45 8.71 9.63
N GLU A 76 -11.61 8.66 10.27
CA GLU A 76 -11.75 8.98 11.69
C GLU A 76 -10.74 8.19 12.52
N GLU A 77 -10.00 8.86 13.42
CA GLU A 77 -8.94 8.22 14.20
C GLU A 77 -9.45 6.99 14.97
N SER A 78 -10.64 7.10 15.57
CA SER A 78 -11.27 5.99 16.30
C SER A 78 -11.46 4.73 15.46
N LEU A 79 -11.74 4.89 14.16
CA LEU A 79 -11.88 3.80 13.21
C LEU A 79 -10.52 3.33 12.67
N ALA A 80 -9.57 4.24 12.49
CA ALA A 80 -8.21 3.88 12.08
C ALA A 80 -7.52 2.97 13.12
N TYR A 81 -7.79 3.20 14.41
CA TYR A 81 -7.23 2.44 15.54
C TYR A 81 -8.15 1.33 16.08
N SER A 82 -9.33 1.08 15.49
CA SER A 82 -10.20 -0.03 15.90
C SER A 82 -9.74 -1.41 15.39
N GLY A 83 -8.56 -1.46 14.74
CA GLY A 83 -7.97 -2.66 14.17
C GLY A 83 -8.41 -2.91 12.73
N LEU A 84 -7.49 -3.44 11.92
CA LEU A 84 -7.69 -3.71 10.49
C LEU A 84 -8.83 -4.70 10.20
N ASP A 85 -9.17 -5.55 11.17
CA ASP A 85 -10.28 -6.51 11.04
C ASP A 85 -11.62 -5.79 10.82
N SER A 86 -11.85 -4.67 11.49
CA SER A 86 -13.06 -3.85 11.32
C SER A 86 -13.16 -3.22 9.92
N LEU A 87 -12.04 -3.07 9.21
CA LEU A 87 -11.98 -2.54 7.85
C LEU A 87 -12.15 -3.64 6.79
N SER A 88 -11.96 -4.91 7.15
CA SER A 88 -12.06 -6.04 6.22
C SER A 88 -13.47 -6.29 5.68
N GLU A 89 -14.49 -5.81 6.41
CA GLU A 89 -15.89 -5.87 6.01
C GLU A 89 -16.25 -4.86 4.90
N ARG A 90 -15.37 -3.89 4.64
CA ARG A 90 -15.57 -2.89 3.57
C ARG A 90 -15.17 -3.46 2.22
N GLU A 91 -15.93 -3.10 1.18
CA GLU A 91 -15.62 -3.50 -0.18
C GLU A 91 -14.28 -2.90 -0.62
N ASN A 92 -13.37 -3.75 -1.12
CA ASN A 92 -12.13 -3.30 -1.73
C ASN A 92 -12.37 -3.01 -3.22
N PRO A 93 -12.31 -1.75 -3.68
CA PRO A 93 -12.57 -1.38 -5.07
C PRO A 93 -11.43 -1.74 -6.03
N PHE A 94 -10.28 -2.20 -5.50
CA PHE A 94 -9.11 -2.54 -6.29
C PHE A 94 -9.09 -4.02 -6.71
N PRO A 95 -8.45 -4.33 -7.86
CA PRO A 95 -8.30 -5.71 -8.32
C PRO A 95 -7.53 -6.56 -7.30
N ARG A 96 -7.86 -7.85 -7.27
CA ARG A 96 -7.11 -8.86 -6.49
C ARG A 96 -5.75 -9.15 -7.13
N LEU A 97 -4.80 -9.61 -6.33
CA LEU A 97 -3.53 -10.13 -6.85
C LEU A 97 -3.83 -11.33 -7.74
N GLN A 98 -3.34 -11.28 -8.98
CA GLN A 98 -3.13 -12.49 -9.74
C GLN A 98 -1.76 -13.01 -9.32
N THR A 99 -1.73 -13.95 -8.39
CA THR A 99 -0.51 -14.72 -8.13
C THR A 99 -0.33 -15.63 -9.34
N ASN A 100 0.53 -15.24 -10.28
CA ASN A 100 1.04 -16.22 -11.22
C ASN A 100 1.89 -17.17 -10.36
N PRO A 101 1.54 -18.47 -10.25
CA PRO A 101 2.44 -19.42 -9.61
C PRO A 101 3.73 -19.33 -10.41
N LEU A 102 4.80 -18.90 -9.74
CA LEU A 102 6.19 -18.81 -10.19
C LEU A 102 6.37 -19.07 -11.69
N GLU A 103 6.80 -18.05 -12.46
CA GLU A 103 7.66 -18.37 -13.60
C GLU A 103 8.79 -19.22 -13.03
N GLU A 104 8.66 -20.54 -13.19
CA GLU A 104 9.73 -21.51 -12.99
C GLU A 104 10.88 -20.94 -13.80
N THR A 105 11.83 -20.33 -13.09
CA THR A 105 13.11 -20.00 -13.67
C THR A 105 13.67 -21.36 -14.05
N GLN A 106 13.56 -21.70 -15.34
CA GLN A 106 14.19 -22.89 -15.91
C GLN A 106 15.70 -22.74 -15.71
N GLU A 107 16.19 -23.23 -14.57
CA GLU A 107 17.57 -23.67 -14.43
C GLU A 107 17.67 -25.08 -15.04
N GLY A 108 18.47 -25.21 -16.09
CA GLY A 108 18.83 -26.46 -16.79
C GLY A 108 18.18 -26.55 -18.18
N GLN A 109 18.91 -26.60 -19.29
CA GLN A 109 20.26 -27.12 -19.59
C GLN A 109 20.91 -26.39 -20.75
#